data_AF-A0A7S2GEH9-F1
#
_entry.id   AF-A0A7S2GEH9-F1
#
_cell.length_a   1.000
_cell.length_b   1.000
_cell.length_c   1.000
_cell.angle_alpha   90.00
_cell.angle_beta   90.00
_cell.angle_gamma   90.00
#
_symmetry.space_group_name_H-M   'P 1'
#
loop_
_entity.id
_entity.type
_entity.pdbx_description
1 polymer ?
#
loop_
_entity_poly.entity_id
_entity_poly.type
_entity_poly.pdbx_seq_one_letter_code
_entity_poly.pdbx_strand_id
1 'polypeptide(L)'
;VEKNGNLTWIKAKIEGKGSQANKYNISVGGTKIANIHYLALRKDAAFHFEVGEHVEVKAKGGNLTWVKCIIASRGDQTNTYHIHIPAAPKNKRDVMNVPATSLRKEPLPVWSPRFEVGEFMEVKVIDEKNLSSWVRCNVTGKAVQVETYHLHVMNNATGYRWENVSALILRETGEGRRLLEKKHAEQKAAEEARRKAEEERKRKEEEAAMRQAYQMRKIQDVEDEKKRVEDQLKFEEEKAKTDPLMYIKVQARKKMQELSQNSKEKRKKAERDMAEQEKQQKKEEAAWR
;
A
#
# COMPACT_ATOMS: atom_id res chain seq x y z
N VAL A 1 39.68 -2.40 -32.65
CA VAL A 1 40.66 -2.96 -33.60
C VAL A 1 40.01 -4.13 -34.30
N GLU A 2 40.08 -4.16 -35.62
CA GLU A 2 39.54 -5.27 -36.40
C GLU A 2 40.57 -6.41 -36.40
N LYS A 3 40.16 -7.59 -35.92
CA LYS A 3 40.98 -8.80 -35.98
C LYS A 3 40.10 -9.90 -36.58
N ASN A 4 40.48 -10.39 -37.76
CA ASN A 4 39.75 -11.41 -38.52
C ASN A 4 38.30 -10.99 -38.85
N GLY A 5 38.08 -9.75 -39.31
CA GLY A 5 36.73 -9.26 -39.65
C GLY A 5 35.85 -8.90 -38.44
N ASN A 6 36.32 -9.14 -37.20
CA ASN A 6 35.60 -8.83 -35.98
C ASN A 6 36.20 -7.62 -35.27
N LEU A 7 35.35 -6.65 -34.94
CA LEU A 7 35.72 -5.51 -34.11
C LEU A 7 35.89 -5.96 -32.66
N THR A 8 37.12 -5.88 -32.16
CA THR A 8 37.46 -6.16 -30.77
C THR A 8 37.94 -4.91 -30.05
N TRP A 9 37.54 -4.78 -28.78
CA TRP A 9 37.99 -3.71 -27.89
C TRP A 9 39.33 -4.09 -27.26
N ILE A 10 40.31 -3.18 -27.32
CA ILE A 10 41.62 -3.37 -26.70
C ILE A 10 41.78 -2.33 -25.59
N LYS A 11 42.36 -2.75 -24.46
CA LYS A 11 42.69 -1.84 -23.36
C LYS A 11 43.73 -0.83 -23.82
N ALA A 12 43.47 0.43 -23.54
CA ALA A 12 44.34 1.54 -23.87
C ALA A 12 44.48 2.47 -22.67
N LYS A 13 45.65 3.06 -22.48
CA LYS A 13 45.88 4.12 -21.49
C LYS A 13 45.77 5.47 -22.19
N ILE A 14 45.03 6.41 -21.61
CA ILE A 14 44.98 7.79 -22.11
C ILE A 14 46.27 8.50 -21.66
N GLU A 15 47.07 8.95 -22.63
CA GLU A 15 48.32 9.69 -22.40
C GLU A 15 48.09 11.21 -22.34
N GLY A 16 46.97 11.70 -22.91
CA GLY A 16 46.62 13.11 -22.86
C GLY A 16 45.59 13.50 -23.93
N LYS A 17 45.27 14.80 -23.98
CA LYS A 17 44.45 15.37 -25.07
C LYS A 17 45.22 15.28 -26.40
N GLY A 18 44.51 14.97 -27.48
CA GLY A 18 45.06 15.03 -28.83
C GLY A 18 45.28 16.46 -29.31
N SER A 19 45.92 16.63 -30.47
CA SER A 19 46.09 17.95 -31.11
C SER A 19 44.80 18.48 -31.74
N GLN A 20 43.75 17.66 -31.82
CA GLN A 20 42.44 18.02 -32.36
C GLN A 20 41.36 17.93 -31.27
N ALA A 21 40.32 18.78 -31.38
CA ALA A 21 39.18 18.76 -30.47
C ALA A 21 38.51 17.37 -30.43
N ASN A 22 38.08 16.94 -29.25
CA ASN A 22 37.42 15.65 -29.02
C ASN A 22 38.25 14.41 -29.38
N LYS A 23 39.57 14.55 -29.46
CA LYS A 23 40.49 13.43 -29.66
C LYS A 23 41.49 13.30 -28.52
N TYR A 24 41.99 12.09 -28.31
CA TYR A 24 42.93 11.75 -27.25
C TYR A 24 44.12 10.99 -27.82
N ASN A 25 45.28 11.18 -27.21
CA ASN A 25 46.45 10.34 -27.45
C ASN A 25 46.37 9.16 -26.48
N ILE A 26 46.54 7.94 -27.00
CA ILE A 26 46.46 6.72 -26.22
C ILE A 26 47.72 5.88 -26.39
N SER A 27 47.98 4.97 -25.44
CA SER A 27 48.99 3.93 -25.58
C SER A 27 48.34 2.54 -25.46
N VAL A 28 48.72 1.63 -26.36
CA VAL A 28 48.23 0.24 -26.41
C VAL A 28 49.45 -0.67 -26.50
N GLY A 29 49.72 -1.45 -25.45
CA GLY A 29 50.86 -2.38 -25.43
C GLY A 29 52.23 -1.71 -25.66
N GLY A 30 52.40 -0.46 -25.22
CA GLY A 30 53.63 0.33 -25.42
C GLY A 30 53.63 1.18 -26.70
N THR A 31 52.76 0.89 -27.68
CA THR A 31 52.64 1.69 -28.90
C THR A 31 51.76 2.92 -28.65
N LYS A 32 52.27 4.11 -28.95
CA LYS A 32 51.52 5.37 -28.86
C LYS A 32 50.71 5.60 -30.13
N ILE A 33 49.43 5.91 -29.98
CA ILE A 33 48.50 6.20 -31.08
C ILE A 33 47.90 7.58 -30.82
N ALA A 34 48.12 8.51 -31.74
CA ALA A 34 47.69 9.89 -31.59
C ALA A 34 46.26 10.11 -32.13
N ASN A 35 45.58 11.13 -31.60
CA ASN A 35 44.33 11.66 -32.15
C ASN A 35 43.22 10.61 -32.37
N ILE A 36 42.97 9.74 -31.38
CA ILE A 36 41.82 8.84 -31.39
C ILE A 36 40.58 9.61 -30.94
N HIS A 37 39.53 9.58 -31.75
CA HIS A 37 38.27 10.25 -31.45
C HIS A 37 37.62 9.66 -30.20
N TYR A 38 37.03 10.50 -29.34
CA TYR A 38 36.42 10.05 -28.08
C TYR A 38 35.33 9.00 -28.26
N LEU A 39 34.61 8.99 -29.39
CA LEU A 39 33.61 7.95 -29.71
C LEU A 39 34.23 6.56 -29.96
N ALA A 40 35.50 6.51 -30.36
CA ALA A 40 36.25 5.26 -30.48
C ALA A 40 36.87 4.83 -29.15
N LEU A 41 36.70 5.63 -28.10
CA LEU A 41 37.07 5.31 -26.74
C LEU A 41 35.80 5.03 -25.95
N ARG A 42 35.87 4.00 -25.13
CA ARG A 42 34.94 3.84 -24.02
C ARG A 42 35.78 3.80 -22.77
N LYS A 43 35.28 4.39 -21.69
CA LYS A 43 35.83 4.11 -20.37
C LYS A 43 35.84 2.59 -20.26
N ASP A 44 37.00 2.00 -19.98
CA ASP A 44 37.04 0.59 -19.67
C ASP A 44 36.11 0.45 -18.48
N ALA A 45 34.92 -0.11 -18.71
CA ALA A 45 33.99 -0.48 -17.67
C ALA A 45 34.57 -1.68 -16.89
N ALA A 46 35.89 -1.92 -16.95
CA ALA A 46 36.70 -2.44 -15.86
C ALA A 46 35.99 -2.11 -14.57
N PHE A 47 35.46 -3.17 -14.00
CA PHE A 47 34.39 -3.17 -13.05
C PHE A 47 34.90 -2.55 -11.74
N HIS A 48 34.92 -1.23 -11.68
CA HIS A 48 35.22 -0.50 -10.47
C HIS A 48 33.96 -0.52 -9.64
N PHE A 49 33.95 -1.40 -8.65
CA PHE A 49 32.96 -1.40 -7.60
C PHE A 49 33.47 -0.61 -6.40
N GLU A 50 32.56 0.08 -5.74
CA GLU A 50 32.84 0.81 -4.50
C GLU A 50 32.61 -0.09 -3.28
N VAL A 51 33.33 0.19 -2.19
CA VAL A 51 33.10 -0.53 -0.93
C VAL A 51 31.70 -0.17 -0.41
N GLY A 52 30.91 -1.19 -0.07
CA GLY A 52 29.50 -1.06 0.28
C GLY A 52 28.54 -1.17 -0.91
N GLU A 53 29.04 -1.23 -2.15
CA GLU A 53 28.17 -1.36 -3.33
C GLU A 53 27.51 -2.75 -3.39
N HIS A 54 26.21 -2.78 -3.72
CA HIS A 54 25.46 -4.01 -3.96
C HIS A 54 25.74 -4.53 -5.37
N VAL A 55 26.20 -5.78 -5.45
CA VAL A 55 26.62 -6.42 -6.70
C VAL A 55 26.15 -7.88 -6.71
N GLU A 56 26.24 -8.52 -7.86
CA GLU A 56 26.00 -9.95 -7.96
C GLU A 56 27.28 -10.69 -8.36
N VAL A 57 27.56 -11.81 -7.70
CA VAL A 57 28.69 -12.69 -7.99
C VAL A 57 28.23 -13.96 -8.69
N LYS A 58 28.98 -14.42 -9.69
CA LYS A 58 28.71 -15.68 -10.39
C LYS A 58 29.11 -16.88 -9.51
N ALA A 59 28.18 -17.76 -9.17
CA ALA A 59 28.47 -18.95 -8.37
C ALA A 59 29.32 -19.96 -9.16
N LYS A 60 30.44 -20.41 -8.57
CA LYS A 60 31.32 -21.43 -9.16
C LYS A 60 30.67 -22.81 -9.01
N GLY A 61 30.33 -23.47 -10.13
CA GLY A 61 29.81 -24.84 -10.14
C GLY A 61 28.28 -24.98 -10.25
N GLY A 62 27.53 -23.89 -10.40
CA GLY A 62 26.08 -23.92 -10.66
C GLY A 62 25.72 -23.38 -12.05
N ASN A 63 24.54 -23.74 -12.55
CA ASN A 63 23.96 -23.25 -13.81
C ASN A 63 23.85 -21.72 -13.82
N LEU A 64 24.89 -21.01 -14.30
CA LEU A 64 24.90 -19.57 -14.61
C LEU A 64 24.18 -18.68 -13.57
N THR A 65 24.20 -19.06 -12.29
CA THR A 65 23.41 -18.40 -11.25
C THR A 65 24.22 -17.26 -10.66
N TRP A 66 23.61 -16.08 -10.61
CA TRP A 66 24.16 -14.88 -10.00
C TRP A 66 23.59 -14.75 -8.59
N VAL A 67 24.46 -14.46 -7.61
CA VAL A 67 24.11 -14.38 -6.19
C VAL A 67 24.37 -12.97 -5.70
N LYS A 68 23.39 -12.37 -5.00
CA LYS A 68 23.50 -11.03 -4.44
C LYS A 68 24.57 -10.99 -3.34
N CYS A 69 25.40 -9.96 -3.38
CA CYS A 69 26.48 -9.73 -2.44
C CYS A 69 26.80 -8.24 -2.31
N ILE A 70 27.60 -7.89 -1.31
CA ILE A 70 28.03 -6.53 -1.01
C ILE A 70 29.55 -6.51 -1.08
N ILE A 71 30.13 -5.49 -1.70
CA ILE A 71 31.59 -5.31 -1.67
C ILE A 71 32.01 -4.92 -0.25
N ALA A 72 32.70 -5.82 0.46
CA ALA A 72 33.16 -5.58 1.82
C ALA A 72 34.43 -4.71 1.85
N SER A 73 35.38 -4.98 0.93
CA SER A 73 36.62 -4.23 0.78
C SER A 73 37.30 -4.55 -0.56
N ARG A 74 38.35 -3.81 -0.91
CA ARG A 74 39.23 -4.16 -2.03
C ARG A 74 40.02 -5.42 -1.69
N GLY A 75 40.18 -6.32 -2.66
CA GLY A 75 40.96 -7.54 -2.50
C GLY A 75 42.45 -7.29 -2.35
N ASP A 76 43.17 -8.29 -1.86
CA ASP A 76 44.64 -8.31 -1.74
C ASP A 76 45.33 -8.32 -3.13
N GLN A 77 44.60 -8.75 -4.17
CA GLN A 77 45.10 -8.85 -5.53
C GLN A 77 44.49 -7.78 -6.44
N THR A 78 45.25 -7.37 -7.46
CA THR A 78 44.79 -6.41 -8.48
C THR A 78 43.50 -6.88 -9.16
N ASN A 79 42.50 -5.99 -9.23
CA ASN A 79 41.16 -6.28 -9.79
C ASN A 79 40.39 -7.39 -9.07
N THR A 80 40.60 -7.53 -7.76
CA THR A 80 39.79 -8.42 -6.91
C THR A 80 39.12 -7.66 -5.78
N TYR A 81 38.06 -8.24 -5.22
CA TYR A 81 37.26 -7.67 -4.14
C TYR A 81 36.98 -8.73 -3.08
N HIS A 82 36.93 -8.32 -1.82
CA HIS A 82 36.33 -9.13 -0.77
C HIS A 82 34.83 -8.83 -0.76
N ILE A 83 34.01 -9.86 -0.80
CA ILE A 83 32.55 -9.72 -0.85
C ILE A 83 31.89 -10.40 0.34
N HIS A 84 30.75 -9.84 0.77
CA HIS A 84 29.87 -10.41 1.76
C HIS A 84 28.58 -10.90 1.09
N ILE A 85 28.20 -12.16 1.31
CA ILE A 85 27.00 -12.81 0.77
C ILE A 85 26.02 -13.04 1.92
N PRO A 86 25.04 -12.15 2.15
CA PRO A 86 24.15 -12.23 3.32
C PRO A 86 23.37 -13.55 3.44
N ALA A 87 23.00 -14.13 2.29
CA ALA A 87 22.23 -15.36 2.21
C ALA A 87 23.04 -16.64 2.44
N ALA A 88 24.38 -16.57 2.48
CA ALA A 88 25.21 -17.75 2.68
C ALA A 88 25.27 -18.17 4.18
N PRO A 89 25.55 -19.45 4.48
CA PRO A 89 25.83 -19.91 5.85
C PRO A 89 26.95 -19.10 6.51
N LYS A 90 26.92 -18.94 7.85
CA LYS A 90 27.82 -18.04 8.60
C LYS A 90 29.31 -18.20 8.26
N ASN A 91 29.78 -19.42 7.99
CA ASN A 91 31.17 -19.73 7.63
C ASN A 91 31.52 -19.54 6.14
N LYS A 92 30.55 -19.10 5.32
CA LYS A 92 30.69 -18.91 3.85
C LYS A 92 30.16 -17.55 3.38
N ARG A 93 29.87 -16.63 4.31
CA ARG A 93 29.37 -15.28 3.96
C ARG A 93 30.45 -14.44 3.32
N ASP A 94 31.66 -14.50 3.84
CA ASP A 94 32.76 -13.68 3.36
C ASP A 94 33.60 -14.48 2.37
N VAL A 95 33.71 -13.97 1.15
CA VAL A 95 34.50 -14.58 0.08
C VAL A 95 35.61 -13.61 -0.32
N MET A 96 36.85 -14.06 -0.20
CA MET A 96 38.03 -13.23 -0.40
C MET A 96 38.51 -13.26 -1.85
N ASN A 97 39.09 -12.14 -2.31
CA ASN A 97 39.79 -12.04 -3.59
C ASN A 97 38.96 -12.49 -4.82
N VAL A 98 37.68 -12.11 -4.85
CA VAL A 98 36.77 -12.38 -5.98
C VAL A 98 37.16 -11.49 -7.17
N PRO A 99 37.45 -12.07 -8.34
CA PRO A 99 37.78 -11.30 -9.53
C PRO A 99 36.64 -10.38 -9.95
N ALA A 100 36.95 -9.14 -10.32
CA ALA A 100 35.96 -8.17 -10.78
C ALA A 100 35.16 -8.67 -12.01
N THR A 101 35.74 -9.57 -12.81
CA THR A 101 35.08 -10.24 -13.95
C THR A 101 34.01 -11.25 -13.54
N SER A 102 34.02 -11.70 -12.29
CA SER A 102 33.00 -12.59 -11.72
C SER A 102 31.87 -11.83 -11.04
N LEU A 103 31.96 -10.50 -11.03
CA LEU A 103 31.00 -9.59 -10.45
C LEU A 103 30.27 -8.84 -11.56
N ARG A 104 29.01 -8.49 -11.31
CA ARG A 104 28.26 -7.50 -12.10
C ARG A 104 27.53 -6.58 -11.14
N LYS A 105 27.26 -5.34 -11.53
CA LYS A 105 26.39 -4.47 -10.72
C LYS A 105 25.06 -5.19 -10.54
N GLU A 106 24.51 -5.14 -9.33
CA GLU A 106 23.15 -5.62 -9.13
C GLU A 106 22.29 -4.87 -10.16
N PRO A 107 21.49 -5.56 -10.98
CA PRO A 107 20.52 -4.86 -11.80
C PRO A 107 19.72 -4.01 -10.81
N LEU A 108 19.83 -2.67 -10.92
CA LEU A 108 19.14 -1.73 -10.03
C LEU A 108 17.78 -2.32 -9.78
N PRO A 109 17.34 -2.52 -8.51
CA PRO A 109 16.07 -3.17 -8.22
C PRO A 109 15.06 -2.44 -9.06
N VAL A 110 14.66 -3.09 -10.17
CA VAL A 110 13.88 -2.39 -11.16
C VAL A 110 12.60 -2.20 -10.40
N TRP A 111 12.30 -0.94 -10.09
CA TRP A 111 11.05 -0.55 -9.46
C TRP A 111 9.95 -0.99 -10.41
N SER A 112 9.58 -2.27 -10.31
CA SER A 112 8.39 -2.80 -10.89
C SER A 112 7.26 -2.38 -9.96
N PRO A 113 6.14 -1.93 -10.53
CA PRO A 113 5.69 -2.29 -11.86
C PRO A 113 5.41 -1.03 -12.67
N ARG A 114 6.14 -0.71 -13.75
CA ARG A 114 5.82 0.58 -14.38
C ARG A 114 4.46 0.61 -15.06
N PHE A 115 3.94 -0.53 -15.54
CA PHE A 115 2.67 -0.54 -16.29
C PHE A 115 1.76 -1.71 -15.90
N GLU A 116 0.49 -1.41 -15.63
CA GLU A 116 -0.60 -2.36 -15.40
C GLU A 116 -1.30 -2.74 -16.72
N VAL A 117 -1.91 -3.94 -16.73
CA VAL A 117 -2.71 -4.37 -17.88
C VAL A 117 -3.93 -3.45 -18.02
N GLY A 118 -4.12 -2.90 -19.22
CA GLY A 118 -5.15 -1.93 -19.54
C GLY A 118 -4.67 -0.48 -19.58
N GLU A 119 -3.45 -0.18 -19.12
CA GLU A 119 -2.93 1.19 -19.14
C GLU A 119 -2.52 1.66 -20.54
N PHE A 120 -2.65 2.98 -20.76
CA PHE A 120 -2.29 3.65 -22.00
C PHE A 120 -0.90 4.28 -21.91
N MET A 121 -0.02 3.82 -22.78
CA MET A 121 1.39 4.12 -22.79
C MET A 121 1.82 4.65 -24.15
N GLU A 122 3.04 5.17 -24.23
CA GLU A 122 3.71 5.44 -25.49
C GLU A 122 4.88 4.47 -25.66
N VAL A 123 4.97 3.82 -26.81
CA VAL A 123 6.08 2.97 -27.21
C VAL A 123 6.96 3.72 -28.21
N LYS A 124 8.28 3.63 -28.02
CA LYS A 124 9.26 4.21 -28.94
C LYS A 124 9.38 3.29 -30.16
N VAL A 125 8.95 3.78 -31.32
CA VAL A 125 9.09 3.12 -32.61
C VAL A 125 10.29 3.74 -33.33
N ILE A 126 11.19 2.91 -33.83
CA ILE A 126 12.33 3.34 -34.64
C ILE A 126 12.01 2.95 -36.08
N ASP A 127 11.85 3.95 -36.95
CA ASP A 127 11.61 3.76 -38.37
C ASP A 127 12.90 3.29 -39.09
N GLU A 128 12.79 2.78 -40.32
CA GLU A 128 13.91 2.35 -41.18
C GLU A 128 14.96 3.47 -41.38
N LYS A 129 14.52 4.72 -41.30
CA LYS A 129 15.38 5.92 -41.38
C LYS A 129 16.06 6.28 -40.05
N ASN A 130 15.98 5.43 -39.03
CA ASN A 130 16.42 5.67 -37.65
C ASN A 130 15.75 6.88 -36.97
N LEU A 131 14.62 7.35 -37.50
CA LEU A 131 13.81 8.38 -36.83
C LEU A 131 12.99 7.70 -35.74
N SER A 132 13.12 8.18 -34.50
CA SER A 132 12.32 7.66 -33.39
C SER A 132 11.07 8.49 -33.18
N SER A 133 9.90 7.86 -33.27
CA SER A 133 8.62 8.44 -32.87
C SER A 133 8.06 7.70 -31.67
N TRP A 134 7.22 8.39 -30.88
CA TRP A 134 6.49 7.78 -29.77
C TRP A 134 5.05 7.58 -30.20
N VAL A 135 4.57 6.33 -30.13
CA VAL A 135 3.24 5.96 -30.61
C VAL A 135 2.41 5.45 -29.43
N ARG A 136 1.15 5.85 -29.37
CA ARG A 136 0.24 5.41 -28.31
C ARG A 136 -0.04 3.91 -28.42
N CYS A 137 -0.03 3.24 -27.29
CA CYS A 137 -0.32 1.83 -27.17
C CYS A 137 -1.06 1.53 -25.87
N ASN A 138 -1.70 0.37 -25.80
CA ASN A 138 -2.33 -0.17 -24.60
C ASN A 138 -1.58 -1.44 -24.15
N VAL A 139 -1.33 -1.58 -22.85
CA VAL A 139 -0.71 -2.79 -22.29
C VAL A 139 -1.77 -3.89 -22.18
N THR A 140 -1.72 -4.87 -23.06
CA THR A 140 -2.68 -6.00 -23.07
C THR A 140 -2.32 -7.13 -22.13
N GLY A 141 -1.07 -7.22 -21.69
CA GLY A 141 -0.61 -8.31 -20.83
C GLY A 141 0.85 -8.17 -20.44
N LYS A 142 1.24 -8.85 -19.36
CA LYS A 142 2.65 -9.08 -19.04
C LYS A 142 3.15 -10.25 -19.89
N ALA A 143 4.30 -10.09 -20.53
CA ALA A 143 4.88 -11.17 -21.33
C ALA A 143 5.74 -12.11 -20.46
N VAL A 144 6.19 -13.22 -21.04
CA VAL A 144 6.92 -14.28 -20.32
C VAL A 144 8.28 -13.79 -19.83
N GLN A 145 8.92 -12.88 -20.57
CA GLN A 145 10.20 -12.32 -20.17
C GLN A 145 10.00 -11.20 -19.16
N VAL A 146 10.90 -11.14 -18.17
CA VAL A 146 10.91 -10.06 -17.17
C VAL A 146 11.00 -8.71 -17.87
N GLU A 147 10.18 -7.75 -17.43
CA GLU A 147 10.10 -6.40 -17.99
C GLU A 147 9.72 -6.33 -19.47
N THR A 148 8.96 -7.32 -19.93
CA THR A 148 8.36 -7.28 -21.25
C THR A 148 6.84 -7.32 -21.18
N TYR A 149 6.21 -6.69 -22.15
CA TYR A 149 4.76 -6.53 -22.21
C TYR A 149 4.22 -6.90 -23.59
N HIS A 150 2.98 -7.36 -23.61
CA HIS A 150 2.19 -7.46 -24.82
C HIS A 150 1.46 -6.14 -25.02
N LEU A 151 1.68 -5.47 -26.15
CA LEU A 151 1.13 -4.16 -26.44
C LEU A 151 0.17 -4.24 -27.61
N HIS A 152 -0.86 -3.39 -27.56
CA HIS A 152 -1.70 -3.08 -28.71
C HIS A 152 -1.42 -1.64 -29.12
N VAL A 153 -0.70 -1.47 -30.24
CA VAL A 153 -0.33 -0.17 -30.78
C VAL A 153 -1.48 0.37 -31.62
N MET A 154 -1.98 1.55 -31.26
CA MET A 154 -3.11 2.19 -31.94
C MET A 154 -2.58 3.10 -33.05
N ASN A 155 -2.62 2.63 -34.30
CA ASN A 155 -2.36 3.45 -35.49
C ASN A 155 -3.63 3.48 -36.36
N ASN A 156 -3.86 4.59 -37.06
CA ASN A 156 -5.14 5.15 -37.56
C ASN A 156 -6.06 4.28 -38.47
N ALA A 157 -5.87 2.97 -38.58
CA ALA A 157 -6.82 2.07 -39.24
C ALA A 157 -6.71 0.60 -38.81
N THR A 158 -5.51 0.16 -38.40
CA THR A 158 -5.24 -1.24 -38.04
C THR A 158 -4.38 -1.27 -36.78
N GLY A 159 -4.93 -1.80 -35.70
CA GLY A 159 -4.19 -2.02 -34.47
C GLY A 159 -3.18 -3.15 -34.65
N TYR A 160 -1.93 -2.93 -34.24
CA TYR A 160 -0.90 -3.96 -34.26
C TYR A 160 -0.69 -4.51 -32.87
N ARG A 161 -0.62 -5.84 -32.74
CA ARG A 161 -0.24 -6.49 -31.50
C ARG A 161 1.25 -6.76 -31.52
N TRP A 162 1.96 -6.21 -30.53
CA TRP A 162 3.39 -6.44 -30.34
C TRP A 162 3.59 -7.30 -29.10
N GLU A 163 4.51 -8.25 -29.17
CA GLU A 163 4.77 -9.20 -28.08
C GLU A 163 6.18 -9.03 -27.54
N ASN A 164 6.35 -9.32 -26.25
CA ASN A 164 7.64 -9.24 -25.55
C ASN A 164 8.34 -7.86 -25.69
N VAL A 165 7.58 -6.77 -25.66
CA VAL A 165 8.11 -5.42 -25.80
C VAL A 165 8.74 -4.96 -24.49
N SER A 166 10.01 -4.57 -24.52
CA SER A 166 10.74 -4.13 -23.32
C SER A 166 10.14 -2.86 -22.69
N ALA A 167 10.04 -2.85 -21.36
CA ALA A 167 9.66 -1.69 -20.57
C ALA A 167 10.54 -0.46 -20.81
N LEU A 168 11.79 -0.64 -21.24
CA LEU A 168 12.75 0.45 -21.49
C LEU A 168 12.36 1.34 -22.68
N ILE A 169 11.56 0.81 -23.60
CA ILE A 169 11.05 1.56 -24.76
C ILE A 169 9.61 2.03 -24.56
N LEU A 170 9.10 1.95 -23.32
CA LEU A 170 7.78 2.44 -22.93
C LEU A 170 7.91 3.67 -22.03
N ARG A 171 6.97 4.60 -22.16
CA ARG A 171 6.82 5.74 -21.25
C ARG A 171 5.35 6.03 -20.97
N GLU A 172 5.07 6.59 -19.79
CA GLU A 172 3.77 7.15 -19.45
C GLU A 172 3.36 8.24 -20.43
N THR A 173 2.11 8.17 -20.88
CA THR A 173 1.48 9.30 -21.54
C THR A 173 1.12 10.35 -20.48
N GLY A 174 1.17 11.64 -20.85
CA GLY A 174 0.66 12.70 -19.97
C GLY A 174 -0.81 12.51 -19.59
N GLU A 175 -1.60 11.88 -20.48
CA GLU A 175 -2.99 11.47 -20.21
C GLU A 175 -3.09 10.33 -19.21
N GLY A 176 -2.24 9.30 -19.33
CA GLY A 176 -2.19 8.18 -18.39
C GLY A 176 -1.91 8.65 -16.96
N ARG A 177 -0.95 9.56 -16.80
CA ARG A 177 -0.67 10.17 -15.49
C ARG A 177 -1.87 10.92 -14.92
N ARG A 178 -2.54 11.75 -15.72
CA ARG A 178 -3.73 12.50 -15.28
C ARG A 178 -4.88 11.57 -14.88
N LEU A 179 -5.10 10.48 -15.62
CA LEU A 179 -6.12 9.48 -15.28
C LEU A 179 -5.79 8.73 -13.99
N LEU A 180 -4.52 8.37 -13.79
CA LEU A 180 -4.05 7.73 -12.58
C LEU A 180 -4.20 8.67 -11.37
N GLU A 181 -3.78 9.93 -11.51
CA GLU A 181 -3.99 10.98 -10.50
C GLU A 181 -5.47 11.17 -10.18
N LYS A 182 -6.34 11.18 -11.20
CA LYS A 182 -7.79 11.26 -11.02
C LYS A 182 -8.34 10.05 -10.26
N LYS A 183 -7.94 8.83 -10.63
CA LYS A 183 -8.35 7.60 -9.93
C LYS A 183 -7.88 7.59 -8.48
N HIS A 184 -6.64 7.98 -8.21
CA HIS A 184 -6.13 8.11 -6.83
C HIS A 184 -6.89 9.19 -6.05
N ALA A 185 -7.22 10.32 -6.67
CA ALA A 185 -8.02 11.36 -6.05
C ALA A 185 -9.46 10.87 -5.74
N GLU A 186 -10.09 10.15 -6.68
CA GLU A 186 -11.41 9.54 -6.48
C GLU A 186 -11.39 8.48 -5.36
N GLN A 187 -10.38 7.61 -5.32
CA GLN A 187 -10.20 6.64 -4.24
C GLN A 187 -10.02 7.30 -2.88
N LYS A 188 -9.17 8.33 -2.81
CA LYS A 188 -8.93 9.09 -1.59
C LYS A 188 -10.20 9.82 -1.12
N ALA A 189 -10.97 10.39 -2.04
CA ALA A 189 -12.25 11.04 -1.73
C ALA A 189 -13.29 10.02 -1.23
N ALA A 190 -13.35 8.83 -1.83
CA ALA A 190 -14.23 7.76 -1.39
C ALA A 190 -13.85 7.23 0.00
N GLU A 191 -12.56 7.09 0.29
CA GLU A 191 -12.07 6.69 1.61
C GLU A 191 -12.39 7.75 2.68
N GLU A 192 -12.19 9.03 2.38
CA GLU A 192 -12.54 10.13 3.28
C GLU A 192 -14.06 10.18 3.55
N ALA A 193 -14.88 9.97 2.53
CA ALA A 193 -16.34 9.91 2.68
C ALA A 193 -16.77 8.73 3.58
N ARG A 194 -16.13 7.56 3.42
CA ARG A 194 -16.38 6.39 4.30
C ARG A 194 -15.98 6.68 5.75
N ARG A 195 -14.83 7.33 5.97
CA ARG A 195 -14.39 7.73 7.32
C ARG A 195 -15.39 8.69 7.98
N LYS A 196 -15.84 9.72 7.26
CA LYS A 196 -16.85 10.67 7.78
C LYS A 196 -18.18 9.99 8.10
N ALA A 197 -18.64 9.08 7.24
CA ALA A 197 -19.87 8.31 7.50
C ALA A 197 -19.75 7.40 8.73
N GLU A 198 -18.57 6.79 8.95
CA GLU A 198 -18.31 5.98 10.14
C GLU A 198 -18.26 6.82 11.43
N GLU A 199 -17.62 7.98 11.39
CA GLU A 199 -17.59 8.95 12.51
C GLU A 199 -19.01 9.44 12.85
N GLU A 200 -19.83 9.76 11.84
CA GLU A 200 -21.22 10.17 12.06
C GLU A 200 -22.04 9.02 12.68
N ARG A 201 -21.83 7.77 12.23
CA ARG A 201 -22.49 6.60 12.81
C ARG A 201 -22.12 6.43 14.29
N LYS A 202 -20.83 6.50 14.63
CA LYS A 202 -20.35 6.41 16.01
C LYS A 202 -20.95 7.51 16.89
N ARG A 203 -20.99 8.75 16.40
CA ARG A 203 -21.62 9.86 17.12
C ARG A 203 -23.11 9.61 17.39
N LYS A 204 -23.86 9.08 16.42
CA LYS A 204 -25.29 8.73 16.61
C LYS A 204 -25.48 7.58 17.60
N GLU A 205 -24.59 6.58 17.58
CA GLU A 205 -24.58 5.47 18.54
C GLU A 205 -24.28 5.97 19.97
N GLU A 206 -23.29 6.85 20.15
CA GLU A 206 -22.96 7.48 21.43
C GLU A 206 -24.12 8.35 21.95
N GLU A 207 -24.76 9.14 21.09
CA GLU A 207 -25.92 9.94 21.46
C GLU A 207 -27.10 9.05 21.88
N ALA A 208 -27.35 7.96 21.16
CA ALA A 208 -28.37 6.98 21.51
C ALA A 208 -28.07 6.29 22.86
N ALA A 209 -26.82 5.90 23.09
CA ALA A 209 -26.37 5.31 24.34
C ALA A 209 -26.51 6.30 25.51
N MET A 210 -26.17 7.57 25.32
CA MET A 210 -26.34 8.62 26.33
C MET A 210 -27.82 8.83 26.67
N ARG A 211 -28.70 8.87 25.67
CA ARG A 211 -30.15 8.96 25.87
C ARG A 211 -30.67 7.74 26.64
N GLN A 212 -30.22 6.53 26.30
CA GLN A 212 -30.61 5.32 27.02
C GLN A 212 -30.13 5.34 28.47
N ALA A 213 -28.89 5.71 28.71
CA ALA A 213 -28.32 5.84 30.06
C ALA A 213 -29.11 6.86 30.91
N TYR A 214 -29.51 7.99 30.31
CA TYR A 214 -30.35 8.99 30.98
C TYR A 214 -31.72 8.41 31.39
N GLN A 215 -32.37 7.65 30.50
CA GLN A 215 -33.65 6.99 30.83
C GLN A 215 -33.48 5.95 31.94
N MET A 216 -32.41 5.15 31.90
CA MET A 216 -32.12 4.16 32.96
C MET A 216 -31.89 4.83 34.31
N ARG A 217 -31.15 5.96 34.35
CA ARG A 217 -30.96 6.74 35.58
C ARG A 217 -32.27 7.27 36.13
N LYS A 218 -33.16 7.78 35.28
CA LYS A 218 -34.48 8.26 35.69
C LYS A 218 -35.35 7.13 36.28
N ILE A 219 -35.23 5.91 35.74
CA ILE A 219 -35.92 4.73 36.30
C ILE A 219 -35.33 4.39 37.68
N GLN A 220 -34.00 4.37 37.79
CA GLN A 220 -33.31 4.11 39.05
C GLN A 220 -33.71 5.12 40.14
N ASP A 221 -33.76 6.41 39.82
CA ASP A 221 -34.17 7.45 40.78
C ASP A 221 -35.59 7.20 41.32
N VAL A 222 -36.50 6.70 40.47
CA VAL A 222 -37.87 6.34 40.87
C VAL A 222 -37.90 5.08 41.73
N GLU A 223 -37.04 4.09 41.43
CA GLU A 223 -36.92 2.87 42.23
C GLU A 223 -36.32 3.14 43.61
N ASP A 224 -35.29 3.98 43.68
CA ASP A 224 -34.66 4.41 44.93
C ASP A 224 -35.66 5.18 45.81
N GLU A 225 -36.46 6.08 45.21
CA GLU A 225 -37.53 6.78 45.93
C GLU A 225 -38.62 5.82 46.41
N LYS A 226 -39.03 4.86 45.57
CA LYS A 226 -39.97 3.81 45.96
C LYS A 226 -39.44 3.03 47.17
N LYS A 227 -38.16 2.65 47.16
CA LYS A 227 -37.51 1.94 48.26
C LYS A 227 -37.48 2.78 49.54
N ARG A 228 -37.16 4.08 49.45
CA ARG A 228 -37.23 5.00 50.61
C ARG A 228 -38.63 5.06 51.21
N VAL A 229 -39.66 5.13 50.37
CA VAL A 229 -41.05 5.11 50.84
C VAL A 229 -41.40 3.77 51.50
N GLU A 230 -40.98 2.64 50.93
CA GLU A 230 -41.19 1.31 51.50
C GLU A 230 -40.49 1.15 52.87
N ASP A 231 -39.25 1.61 52.99
CA ASP A 231 -38.49 1.56 54.24
C ASP A 231 -39.09 2.49 55.32
N GLN A 232 -39.56 3.68 54.93
CA GLN A 232 -40.31 4.57 55.83
C GLN A 232 -41.59 3.92 56.33
N LEU A 233 -42.30 3.20 55.47
CA LEU A 233 -43.55 2.53 55.81
C LEU A 233 -43.32 1.34 56.75
N LYS A 234 -42.26 0.56 56.54
CA LYS A 234 -41.82 -0.49 57.48
C LYS A 234 -41.48 0.08 58.87
N PHE A 235 -40.80 1.22 58.91
CA PHE A 235 -40.49 1.90 60.17
C PHE A 235 -41.77 2.36 60.89
N GLU A 236 -42.73 2.95 60.16
CA GLU A 236 -44.04 3.33 60.70
C GLU A 236 -44.84 2.11 61.21
N GLU A 237 -44.78 0.97 60.50
CA GLU A 237 -45.40 -0.30 60.92
C GLU A 237 -44.82 -0.82 62.24
N GLU A 238 -43.50 -0.77 62.39
CA GLU A 238 -42.83 -1.20 63.61
C GLU A 238 -43.25 -0.33 64.81
N LYS A 239 -43.32 0.99 64.61
CA LYS A 239 -43.82 1.95 65.61
C LYS A 239 -45.29 1.72 65.96
N ALA A 240 -46.10 1.39 64.96
CA ALA A 240 -47.53 1.12 65.13
C ALA A 240 -47.84 -0.11 65.98
N LYS A 241 -46.91 -1.06 66.14
CA LYS A 241 -47.09 -2.21 67.06
C LYS A 241 -47.27 -1.78 68.51
N THR A 242 -46.77 -0.60 68.89
CA THR A 242 -46.86 -0.05 70.24
C THR A 242 -48.00 0.96 70.46
N ASP A 243 -48.68 1.41 69.39
CA ASP A 243 -49.76 2.40 69.46
C ASP A 243 -50.93 2.01 68.51
N PRO A 244 -52.09 1.62 69.04
CA PRO A 244 -53.26 1.21 68.25
C PRO A 244 -53.76 2.27 67.26
N LEU A 245 -53.63 3.57 67.57
CA LEU A 245 -54.06 4.64 66.68
C LEU A 245 -53.13 4.79 65.48
N MET A 246 -51.82 4.57 65.68
CA MET A 246 -50.84 4.55 64.59
C MET A 246 -51.06 3.36 63.66
N TYR A 247 -51.47 2.21 64.17
CA TYR A 247 -51.79 1.04 63.36
C TYR A 247 -52.90 1.29 62.35
N ILE A 248 -54.00 1.93 62.77
CA ILE A 248 -55.12 2.26 61.87
C ILE A 248 -54.67 3.23 60.78
N LYS A 249 -53.85 4.23 61.11
CA LYS A 249 -53.32 5.19 60.13
C LYS A 249 -52.42 4.51 59.10
N VAL A 250 -51.53 3.61 59.51
CA VAL A 250 -50.64 2.87 58.61
C VAL A 250 -51.44 1.96 57.67
N GLN A 251 -52.46 1.26 58.16
CA GLN A 251 -53.33 0.40 57.33
C GLN A 251 -54.11 1.21 56.27
N ALA A 252 -54.65 2.37 56.65
CA ALA A 252 -55.33 3.25 55.71
C ALA A 252 -54.38 3.77 54.61
N ARG A 253 -53.13 4.11 54.97
CA ARG A 253 -52.10 4.57 54.03
C ARG A 253 -51.67 3.47 53.06
N LYS A 254 -51.49 2.22 53.53
CA LYS A 254 -51.24 1.05 52.66
C LYS A 254 -52.36 0.86 51.65
N LYS A 255 -53.61 0.85 52.10
CA LYS A 255 -54.77 0.65 51.22
C LYS A 255 -54.89 1.75 50.16
N MET A 256 -54.60 3.00 50.52
CA MET A 256 -54.56 4.10 49.55
C MET A 256 -53.40 3.95 48.54
N GLN A 257 -52.22 3.49 48.98
CA GLN A 257 -51.11 3.21 48.09
C GLN A 257 -51.41 2.06 47.11
N GLU A 258 -52.03 0.97 47.57
CA GLU A 258 -52.44 -0.15 46.71
C GLU A 258 -53.44 0.29 45.65
N LEU A 259 -54.46 1.07 46.02
CA LEU A 259 -55.43 1.61 45.06
C LEU A 259 -54.76 2.55 44.04
N SER A 260 -53.79 3.36 44.48
CA SER A 260 -53.00 4.21 43.60
C SER A 260 -52.14 3.39 42.62
N GLN A 261 -51.50 2.32 43.08
CA GLN A 261 -50.69 1.43 42.25
C GLN A 261 -51.55 0.70 41.21
N ASN A 262 -52.67 0.11 41.63
CA ASN A 262 -53.62 -0.54 40.71
C ASN A 262 -54.15 0.41 39.63
N SER A 263 -54.42 1.68 39.99
CA SER A 263 -54.83 2.70 39.02
C SER A 263 -53.71 3.02 38.02
N LYS A 264 -52.47 3.18 38.50
CA LYS A 264 -51.30 3.42 37.64
C LYS A 264 -51.02 2.23 36.70
N GLU A 265 -51.13 1.00 37.18
CA GLU A 265 -50.95 -0.21 36.36
C GLU A 265 -52.01 -0.33 35.26
N LYS A 266 -53.28 -0.07 35.59
CA LYS A 266 -54.35 -0.04 34.58
C LYS A 266 -54.10 1.00 33.50
N ARG A 267 -53.64 2.21 33.87
CA ARG A 267 -53.27 3.25 32.89
C ARG A 267 -52.08 2.83 32.03
N LYS A 268 -51.00 2.31 32.63
CA LYS A 268 -49.85 1.80 31.88
C LYS A 268 -50.21 0.66 30.92
N LYS A 269 -51.11 -0.23 31.33
CA LYS A 269 -51.62 -1.30 30.46
C LYS A 269 -52.39 -0.72 29.27
N ALA A 270 -53.32 0.20 29.52
CA ALA A 270 -54.08 0.85 28.45
C ALA A 270 -53.18 1.62 27.46
N GLU A 271 -52.13 2.30 27.95
CA GLU A 271 -51.14 2.97 27.08
C GLU A 271 -50.36 1.98 26.21
N ARG A 272 -49.96 0.82 26.75
CA ARG A 272 -49.27 -0.23 25.98
C ARG A 272 -50.19 -0.81 24.91
N ASP A 273 -51.44 -1.11 25.26
CA ASP A 273 -52.43 -1.66 24.33
C ASP A 273 -52.71 -0.68 23.18
N MET A 274 -52.80 0.63 23.47
CA MET A 274 -52.94 1.66 22.42
C MET A 274 -51.70 1.79 21.53
N ALA A 275 -50.50 1.78 22.11
CA ALA A 275 -49.25 1.85 21.33
C ALA A 275 -49.07 0.63 20.42
N GLU A 276 -49.51 -0.55 20.86
CA GLU A 276 -49.50 -1.77 20.06
C GLU A 276 -50.51 -1.71 18.92
N GLN A 277 -51.73 -1.19 19.17
CA GLN A 277 -52.72 -0.93 18.13
C GLN A 277 -52.21 0.06 17.07
N GLU A 278 -51.57 1.17 17.47
CA GLU A 278 -51.01 2.15 16.53
C GLU A 278 -49.87 1.53 15.69
N LYS A 279 -49.04 0.68 16.30
CA LYS A 279 -47.98 -0.04 15.59
C LYS A 279 -48.55 -1.05 14.59
N GLN A 280 -49.64 -1.72 14.94
CA GLN A 280 -50.37 -2.63 14.04
C GLN A 280 -50.95 -1.86 12.85
N GLN A 281 -51.62 -0.73 13.10
CA GLN A 281 -52.17 0.14 12.05
C GLN A 281 -51.09 0.65 11.09
N LYS A 282 -49.94 1.11 11.61
CA LYS A 282 -48.81 1.56 10.76
C LYS A 282 -48.23 0.44 9.89
N LYS A 283 -48.21 -0.80 10.38
CA LYS A 283 -47.79 -1.96 9.59
C LYS A 283 -48.78 -2.27 8.48
N GLU A 284 -50.07 -2.21 8.77
CA GLU A 284 -51.13 -2.42 7.78
C GLU A 284 -51.11 -1.33 6.70
N GLU A 285 -50.94 -0.06 7.08
CA GLU A 285 -50.79 1.05 6.14
C GLU A 285 -49.54 0.91 5.25
N ALA A 286 -48.41 0.47 5.82
CA ALA A 286 -47.19 0.21 5.08
C ALA A 286 -47.28 -0.99 4.14
N ALA A 287 -48.13 -1.98 4.44
CA ALA A 287 -48.38 -3.13 3.58
C ALA A 287 -49.37 -2.83 2.44
N TRP A 288 -50.24 -1.83 2.62
CA TRP A 288 -51.19 -1.38 1.59
C TRP A 288 -50.53 -0.51 0.51
N ARG A 289 -49.50 0.27 0.88
CA ARG A 289 -48.71 1.11 -0.03
C ARG A 289 -47.73 0.28 -0.86
#